data_AF-A0A2S9GF60-F1
#
_entry.id   AF-A0A2S9GF60-F1
#
_cell.length_a   1.000
_cell.length_b   1.000
_cell.length_c   1.000
_cell.angle_alpha   90.00
_cell.angle_beta   90.00
_cell.angle_gamma   90.00
#
_symmetry.space_group_name_H-M   'P 1'
#
loop_
_entity.id
_entity.type
_entity.pdbx_description
1 polymer ?
#
loop_
_entity_poly.entity_id
_entity_poly.type
_entity_poly.pdbx_seq_one_letter_code
_entity_poly.pdbx_strand_id
1 'polypeptide(L)'
;RGYFRAGGEQSAEEFEHYGLATLLCDHVTVRSGAVVFDYPAKGGVQRYIEIDDPEVVRTVRALVRQDGRPDRLLVCRNSSGDDW
;
A
#
# COMPACT_ATOMS: atom_id res chain seq x y z
N ARG A 1 0.06 16.64 -7.70
CA ARG A 1 -0.32 15.41 -8.45
C ARG A 1 -0.97 14.46 -7.45
N GLY A 2 -2.13 13.86 -7.78
CA GLY A 2 -2.75 12.81 -6.97
C GLY A 2 -2.57 11.46 -7.65
N TYR A 3 -1.83 10.54 -7.03
CA TYR A 3 -1.56 9.21 -7.60
C TYR A 3 -2.66 8.19 -7.27
N PHE A 4 -3.18 8.27 -6.04
CA PHE A 4 -4.11 7.31 -5.46
C PHE A 4 -5.43 7.96 -5.07
N ARG A 5 -6.48 7.13 -5.00
CA ARG A 5 -7.67 7.43 -4.19
C ARG A 5 -7.43 6.89 -2.78
N ALA A 6 -8.11 7.46 -1.77
CA ALA A 6 -7.98 7.02 -0.39
C ALA A 6 -8.32 5.53 -0.21
N GLY A 7 -9.42 5.05 -0.80
CA GLY A 7 -9.94 3.70 -0.55
C GLY A 7 -10.69 3.63 0.78
N GLY A 8 -11.57 2.64 0.93
CA GLY A 8 -12.34 2.41 2.15
C GLY A 8 -12.50 0.93 2.41
N GLU A 9 -12.66 0.56 3.69
CA GLU A 9 -12.61 -0.84 4.14
C GLU A 9 -13.67 -1.70 3.47
N GLN A 10 -14.94 -1.24 3.49
CA GLN A 10 -16.04 -1.96 2.85
C GLN A 10 -15.76 -2.26 1.36
N SER A 11 -15.13 -1.34 0.62
CA SER A 11 -14.81 -1.59 -0.79
C SER A 11 -13.73 -2.66 -0.97
N ALA A 12 -12.77 -2.72 -0.05
CA ALA A 12 -11.70 -3.72 -0.08
C ALA A 12 -12.21 -5.09 0.34
N GLU A 13 -13.10 -5.16 1.35
CA GLU A 13 -13.67 -6.41 1.86
C GLU A 13 -14.74 -7.00 0.93
N GLU A 14 -15.65 -6.17 0.41
CA GLU A 14 -16.81 -6.64 -0.35
C GLU A 14 -16.50 -6.87 -1.84
N PHE A 15 -15.59 -6.08 -2.40
CA PHE A 15 -15.34 -6.07 -3.85
C PHE A 15 -13.88 -6.27 -4.23
N GLU A 16 -12.98 -6.47 -3.27
CA GLU A 16 -11.53 -6.53 -3.54
C GLU A 16 -11.06 -5.30 -4.34
N HIS A 17 -11.64 -4.13 -4.04
CA HIS A 17 -11.29 -2.86 -4.68
C HIS A 17 -10.51 -1.99 -3.71
N TYR A 18 -9.27 -1.67 -4.06
CA TYR A 18 -8.34 -1.04 -3.14
C TYR A 18 -8.11 0.45 -3.44
N GLY A 19 -7.67 1.17 -2.40
CA GLY A 19 -7.08 2.50 -2.49
C GLY A 19 -5.95 2.60 -1.46
N LEU A 20 -5.31 3.77 -1.37
CA LEU A 20 -4.10 3.99 -0.56
C LEU A 20 -4.19 3.42 0.86
N ALA A 21 -5.30 3.66 1.56
CA ALA A 21 -5.54 3.21 2.93
C ALA A 21 -5.78 1.69 3.06
N THR A 22 -6.11 1.01 1.96
CA THR A 22 -6.43 -0.43 1.96
C THR A 22 -5.48 -1.26 1.09
N LEU A 23 -4.39 -0.69 0.58
CA LEU A 23 -3.40 -1.45 -0.17
C LEU A 23 -2.80 -2.58 0.68
N LEU A 24 -2.56 -3.72 0.04
CA LEU A 24 -1.83 -4.85 0.61
C LEU A 24 -0.35 -4.76 0.21
N CYS A 25 0.53 -5.41 0.96
CA CYS A 25 1.93 -5.54 0.57
C CYS A 25 2.11 -6.27 -0.77
N ASP A 26 1.25 -7.24 -1.07
CA ASP A 26 1.29 -7.98 -2.34
C ASP A 26 0.97 -7.11 -3.56
N HIS A 27 0.31 -5.96 -3.36
CA HIS A 27 0.09 -4.98 -4.41
C HIS A 27 1.34 -4.14 -4.73
N VAL A 28 2.44 -4.35 -4.00
CA VAL A 28 3.61 -3.46 -4.02
C VAL A 28 4.87 -4.25 -4.36
N THR A 29 5.53 -3.83 -5.43
CA THR A 29 6.87 -4.33 -5.77
C THR A 29 7.90 -3.23 -5.63
N VAL A 30 8.91 -3.45 -4.78
CA VAL A 30 10.05 -2.54 -4.64
C VAL A 30 11.18 -3.00 -5.55
N ARG A 31 11.58 -2.15 -6.51
CA ARG A 31 12.69 -2.40 -7.43
C ARG A 31 13.91 -1.54 -7.05
N SER A 32 14.98 -1.62 -7.86
CA SER A 32 16.11 -0.71 -7.71
C SER A 32 15.70 0.69 -8.15
N GLY A 33 15.44 1.58 -7.19
CA GLY A 33 15.15 3.00 -7.44
C GLY A 33 13.68 3.35 -7.70
N ALA A 34 12.77 2.38 -7.71
CA ALA A 34 11.34 2.64 -7.91
C ALA A 34 10.45 1.70 -7.10
N VAL A 35 9.22 2.14 -6.87
CA VAL A 35 8.13 1.35 -6.30
C VAL A 35 7.02 1.24 -7.33
N VAL A 36 6.56 0.03 -7.56
CA VAL A 36 5.40 -0.27 -8.39
C VAL A 36 4.23 -0.61 -7.49
N PHE A 37 3.09 0.03 -7.72
CA PHE A 37 1.79 -0.33 -7.17
C PHE A 37 0.95 -0.91 -8.30
N ASP A 38 0.49 -2.15 -8.11
CA ASP A 38 -0.33 -2.87 -9.08
C ASP A 38 -1.48 -3.58 -8.35
N TYR A 39 -2.71 -3.08 -8.56
CA TYR A 39 -3.88 -3.53 -7.79
C TYR A 39 -5.20 -3.24 -8.49
N PRO A 40 -6.28 -4.00 -8.20
CA PRO A 40 -7.62 -3.70 -8.66
C PRO A 40 -8.19 -2.50 -7.89
N ALA A 41 -8.46 -1.40 -8.60
CA ALA A 41 -9.11 -0.23 -8.05
C ALA A 41 -10.63 -0.31 -8.21
N LYS A 42 -11.33 0.77 -7.83
CA LYS A 42 -12.80 0.87 -7.93
C LYS A 42 -13.30 0.43 -9.31
N GLY A 43 -14.23 -0.53 -9.30
CA GLY A 43 -14.85 -1.09 -10.51
C GLY A 43 -14.01 -2.18 -11.18
N GLY A 44 -13.07 -2.78 -10.46
CA GLY A 44 -12.19 -3.86 -10.93
C GLY A 44 -11.09 -3.39 -11.87
N VAL A 45 -10.94 -2.08 -12.06
CA VAL A 45 -9.96 -1.54 -13.01
C VAL A 45 -8.57 -1.67 -12.44
N GLN A 46 -7.71 -2.44 -13.10
CA GLN A 46 -6.32 -2.59 -12.69
C GLN A 46 -5.58 -1.25 -12.74
N ARG A 47 -4.92 -0.91 -11.64
CA ARG A 47 -4.18 0.33 -11.48
C ARG A 47 -2.70 0.01 -11.35
N TYR A 48 -1.94 0.43 -12.35
CA TYR A 48 -0.48 0.41 -12.34
C TYR A 48 0.07 1.82 -12.11
N ILE A 49 0.94 1.99 -11.10
CA ILE A 49 1.61 3.25 -10.77
C ILE A 49 3.07 2.94 -10.44
N GLU A 50 4.00 3.63 -11.09
CA GLU A 50 5.42 3.56 -10.79
C GLU A 50 5.88 4.91 -10.23
N ILE A 51 6.59 4.89 -9.10
CA ILE A 51 7.12 6.09 -8.43
C ILE A 51 8.61 5.88 -8.18
N ASP A 52 9.42 6.79 -8.72
CA ASP A 52 10.89 6.81 -8.65
C ASP A 52 11.43 7.82 -7.61
N ASP A 53 10.55 8.41 -6.81
CA ASP A 53 10.90 9.32 -5.73
C ASP A 53 11.68 8.58 -4.61
N PRO A 54 12.93 8.98 -4.30
CA PRO A 54 13.75 8.27 -3.32
C PRO A 54 13.16 8.21 -1.91
N GLU A 55 12.39 9.22 -1.49
CA GLU A 55 11.74 9.24 -0.17
C GLU A 55 10.59 8.25 -0.12
N VAL A 56 9.80 8.16 -1.21
CA VAL A 56 8.74 7.15 -1.36
C VAL A 56 9.35 5.75 -1.38
N VAL A 57 10.40 5.54 -2.18
CA VAL A 57 11.08 4.24 -2.29
C VAL A 57 11.61 3.78 -0.93
N ARG A 58 12.27 4.66 -0.18
CA ARG A 58 12.79 4.35 1.15
C ARG A 58 11.67 4.01 2.12
N THR A 59 10.60 4.80 2.14
CA THR A 59 9.47 4.62 3.05
C THR A 59 8.74 3.31 2.79
N VAL A 60 8.36 3.05 1.54
CA VAL A 60 7.64 1.82 1.17
C VAL A 60 8.52 0.58 1.40
N ARG A 61 9.82 0.65 1.09
CA ARG A 61 10.75 -0.45 1.38
C ARG A 61 10.80 -0.80 2.86
N ALA A 62 10.72 0.19 3.75
CA ALA A 62 10.69 -0.05 5.19
C ALA A 62 9.40 -0.76 5.61
N LEU A 63 8.24 -0.31 5.10
CA LEU A 63 6.94 -0.91 5.40
C LEU A 63 6.85 -2.38 4.94
N VAL A 64 7.29 -2.67 3.72
CA VAL A 64 7.21 -4.03 3.12
C VAL A 64 8.20 -5.02 3.75
N ARG A 65 9.25 -4.57 4.45
CA ARG A 65 10.27 -5.45 5.05
C ARG A 65 10.02 -5.81 6.51
N GLN A 66 8.98 -5.27 7.13
CA GLN A 66 8.75 -5.47 8.56
C GLN A 66 8.22 -6.90 8.84
N ASP A 67 8.91 -7.64 9.72
CA ASP A 67 8.48 -8.98 10.17
C ASP A 67 7.27 -8.88 11.12
N GLY A 68 6.35 -9.85 11.03
CA GLY A 68 5.16 -9.93 11.90
C GLY A 68 4.09 -8.85 11.65
N ARG A 69 4.13 -8.19 10.49
CA ARG A 69 3.15 -7.16 10.11
C ARG A 69 1.84 -7.78 9.57
N PRO A 70 0.70 -7.06 9.64
CA PRO A 70 -0.50 -7.44 8.91
C PRO A 70 -0.31 -7.26 7.39
N ASP A 71 -1.21 -7.84 6.59
CA ASP A 71 -1.12 -7.82 5.12
C ASP A 71 -1.22 -6.41 4.50
N ARG A 72 -1.74 -5.45 5.26
CA ARG A 72 -1.90 -4.04 4.84
C ARG A 72 -0.53 -3.33 4.72
N LEU A 73 -0.39 -2.54 3.66
CA LEU A 73 0.82 -1.73 3.41
C LEU A 73 0.97 -0.60 4.43
N LEU A 74 -0.12 0.13 4.69
CA LEU A 74 -0.13 1.23 5.66
C LEU A 74 -0.61 0.69 7.00
N VAL A 75 0.28 0.73 7.97
CA VAL A 75 0.03 0.33 9.36
C VAL A 75 0.45 1.45 10.28
N CYS A 76 -0.34 1.69 11.33
CA CYS A 76 -0.06 2.72 12.32
C CYS A 76 0.39 2.05 13.60
N ARG A 77 1.62 2.31 14.05
CA ARG A 77 2.04 1.91 15.39
C ARG A 77 1.70 2.99 16.39
N ASN A 78 0.92 2.67 17.42
CA ASN A 78 0.73 3.60 18.53
C ASN A 78 1.98 3.64 19.42
N SER A 79 2.34 4.81 19.94
CA SER A 79 3.57 5.03 20.72
C SER A 79 3.67 4.25 22.03
N SER A 80 2.58 3.61 22.48
CA SER A 80 2.53 2.78 23.70
C SER A 80 3.06 1.35 23.52
N GLY A 81 3.53 0.99 22.33
CA GLY A 81 4.52 -0.08 22.18
C GLY A 81 4.02 -1.52 22.01
N ASP A 82 2.74 -1.84 22.21
CA ASP A 82 2.27 -3.24 22.25
C ASP A 82 0.88 -3.43 21.58
N ASP A 83 0.68 -2.96 20.35
CA ASP A 83 -0.39 -3.45 19.45
C ASP A 83 -0.20 -2.91 18.02
N TRP A 84 -0.57 -3.69 17.01
CA TRP A 84 -0.52 -3.33 15.57
C TRP A 84 -1.89 -2.96 15.02
#